data_AF-A0A7R9G5G9-F1
#
_entry.id   AF-A0A7R9G5G9-F1
#
_cell.length_a   1.000
_cell.length_b   1.000
_cell.length_c   1.000
_cell.angle_alpha   90.00
_cell.angle_beta   90.00
_cell.angle_gamma   90.00
#
_symmetry.space_group_name_H-M   'P 1'
#
loop_
_entity.id
_entity.type
_entity.pdbx_description
1 polymer ?
#
loop_
_entity_poly.entity_id
_entity_poly.type
_entity_poly.pdbx_seq_one_letter_code
_entity_poly.pdbx_strand_id
1 'polypeptide(L)'
;MNDFYFTAVTWVSLTEVCVIWMNRPQNLSLVTVCKSPMWYCQETQRISGEGRGWVDTQDAPLFSLDGLNYVMIAPVRDGPAGFFRHVVSVNIPKKRVLPLTHGKFDVARILAWNHQDSLV
;
A
#
# COMPACT_ATOMS: atom_id res chain seq x y z
N MET A 1 -13.49 12.29 -9.45
CA MET A 1 -12.27 11.92 -10.23
C MET A 1 -12.77 11.16 -11.44
N ASN A 2 -12.68 11.74 -12.64
CA ASN A 2 -13.26 11.09 -13.83
C ASN A 2 -12.29 10.13 -14.52
N ASP A 3 -10.97 10.32 -14.33
CA ASP A 3 -9.95 9.47 -14.96
C ASP A 3 -8.97 8.91 -13.91
N PHE A 4 -8.80 7.59 -13.92
CA PHE A 4 -7.91 6.85 -13.04
C PHE A 4 -7.42 5.55 -13.69
N TYR A 5 -6.33 5.03 -13.16
CA TYR A 5 -5.73 3.75 -13.52
C TYR A 5 -5.80 2.81 -12.33
N PHE A 6 -6.02 1.51 -12.56
CA PHE A 6 -5.62 0.50 -11.59
C PHE A 6 -4.16 0.13 -11.89
N THR A 7 -3.29 0.15 -10.89
CA THR A 7 -1.85 -0.11 -11.06
C THR A 7 -1.42 -1.48 -10.55
N ALA A 8 -2.16 -2.03 -9.58
CA ALA A 8 -1.93 -3.37 -9.06
C ALA A 8 -3.23 -3.95 -8.50
N VAL A 9 -3.35 -5.27 -8.57
CA VAL A 9 -4.47 -6.05 -8.03
C VAL A 9 -3.93 -7.30 -7.37
N THR A 10 -4.45 -7.67 -6.21
CA THR A 10 -4.13 -8.94 -5.54
C THR A 10 -5.34 -9.48 -4.79
N TRP A 11 -5.46 -10.80 -4.71
CA TRP A 11 -6.48 -11.45 -3.90
C TRP A 11 -6.10 -11.40 -2.42
N VAL A 12 -7.04 -11.01 -1.57
CA VAL A 12 -6.89 -11.07 -0.11
C VAL A 12 -7.44 -12.40 0.42
N SER A 13 -8.59 -12.80 -0.11
CA SER A 13 -9.27 -14.07 0.18
C SER A 13 -10.10 -14.49 -1.03
N LEU A 14 -10.83 -15.61 -0.94
CA LEU A 14 -11.78 -16.03 -1.99
C LEU A 14 -12.92 -15.03 -2.23
N THR A 15 -13.12 -14.07 -1.32
CA THR A 15 -14.24 -13.11 -1.36
C THR A 15 -13.80 -11.66 -1.33
N GLU A 16 -12.49 -11.39 -1.27
CA GLU A 16 -11.94 -10.05 -1.09
C GLU A 16 -10.76 -9.82 -2.03
N VAL A 17 -10.76 -8.66 -2.70
CA VAL A 17 -9.70 -8.24 -3.62
C VAL A 17 -9.16 -6.88 -3.19
N CYS A 18 -7.84 -6.73 -3.23
CA CYS A 18 -7.16 -5.46 -3.03
C CYS A 18 -6.85 -4.84 -4.40
N VAL A 19 -7.18 -3.57 -4.57
CA VAL A 19 -6.93 -2.79 -5.79
C VAL A 19 -6.19 -1.52 -5.42
N ILE A 20 -5.11 -1.23 -6.15
CA ILE A 20 -4.40 0.05 -6.07
C ILE A 20 -4.83 0.92 -7.24
N TRP A 21 -5.34 2.10 -6.92
CA TRP A 21 -5.80 3.12 -7.87
C TRP A 21 -4.81 4.27 -7.92
N MET A 22 -4.59 4.83 -9.09
CA MET A 22 -3.82 6.04 -9.29
C MET A 22 -4.64 7.02 -10.13
N ASN A 23 -4.71 8.29 -9.72
CA ASN A 23 -5.38 9.30 -10.53
C ASN A 23 -4.59 9.62 -11.80
N ARG A 24 -5.25 10.15 -12.83
CA ARG A 24 -4.60 10.48 -14.11
C ARG A 24 -3.37 11.42 -13.99
N PRO A 25 -3.36 12.45 -13.12
CA PRO A 25 -2.17 13.27 -12.88
C PRO A 25 -1.05 12.57 -12.10
N GLN A 26 -1.28 11.34 -11.62
CA GLN A 26 -0.33 10.52 -10.87
C GLN A 26 0.21 11.21 -9.60
N ASN A 27 -0.60 12.01 -8.92
CA ASN A 27 -0.22 12.65 -7.66
C ASN A 27 -1.00 12.14 -6.44
N LEU A 28 -1.88 11.16 -6.66
CA LEU A 28 -2.63 10.45 -5.63
C LEU A 28 -2.74 8.96 -5.97
N SER A 29 -2.39 8.12 -5.00
CA SER A 29 -2.62 6.67 -5.03
C SER A 29 -3.51 6.25 -3.86
N LEU A 30 -4.47 5.36 -4.11
CA LEU A 30 -5.38 4.80 -3.10
C LEU A 30 -5.28 3.28 -3.10
N VAL A 31 -5.21 2.67 -1.92
CA VAL A 31 -5.28 1.22 -1.75
C VAL A 31 -6.65 0.88 -1.17
N THR A 32 -7.43 0.08 -1.88
CA THR A 32 -8.77 -0.32 -1.44
C THR A 32 -8.90 -1.83 -1.34
N VAL A 33 -9.66 -2.31 -0.35
CA VAL A 33 -10.10 -3.70 -0.29
C VAL A 33 -11.60 -3.76 -0.58
N CYS A 34 -11.98 -4.53 -1.58
CA CYS A 34 -13.35 -4.69 -2.06
C CYS A 34 -13.87 -6.09 -1.74
N LYS A 35 -15.10 -6.19 -1.21
CA LYS A 35 -15.63 -7.44 -0.65
C LYS A 35 -16.94 -7.90 -1.32
N SER A 36 -16.98 -9.16 -1.73
CA SER A 36 -18.15 -9.88 -2.24
C SER A 36 -19.26 -10.01 -1.17
N PRO A 37 -20.55 -10.04 -1.53
CA PRO A 37 -21.10 -10.03 -2.89
C PRO A 37 -21.33 -8.63 -3.48
N MET A 38 -21.40 -7.60 -2.64
CA MET A 38 -21.74 -6.25 -3.08
C MET A 38 -20.57 -5.49 -3.70
N TRP A 39 -19.34 -6.00 -3.53
CA TRP A 39 -18.10 -5.37 -3.98
C TRP A 39 -17.91 -3.96 -3.43
N TYR A 40 -18.37 -3.73 -2.19
CA TYR A 40 -18.10 -2.49 -1.49
C TYR A 40 -16.59 -2.39 -1.21
N CYS A 41 -15.99 -1.26 -1.62
CA CYS A 41 -14.57 -1.00 -1.48
C CYS A 41 -14.30 -0.05 -0.33
N GLN A 42 -13.49 -0.49 0.63
CA GLN A 42 -12.98 0.33 1.73
C GLN A 42 -11.59 0.87 1.37
N GLU A 43 -11.39 2.18 1.50
CA GLU A 43 -10.04 2.79 1.48
C GLU A 43 -9.24 2.36 2.71
N THR A 44 -8.09 1.74 2.49
CA THR A 44 -7.19 1.25 3.55
C THR A 44 -5.93 2.09 3.68
N GLN A 45 -5.47 2.70 2.58
CA GLN A 45 -4.34 3.61 2.58
C GLN A 45 -4.49 4.66 1.46
N ARG A 46 -3.94 5.85 1.71
CA ARG A 46 -3.84 6.96 0.77
C ARG A 46 -2.42 7.48 0.73
N ILE A 47 -1.84 7.56 -0.46
CA ILE A 47 -0.51 8.13 -0.71
C ILE A 47 -0.70 9.37 -1.58
N SER A 48 -0.19 10.51 -1.13
CA SER A 48 -0.25 11.78 -1.85
C SER A 48 1.16 12.27 -2.11
N GLY A 49 1.38 12.88 -3.27
CA GLY A 49 2.63 13.59 -3.57
C GLY A 49 2.82 14.88 -2.75
N GLU A 50 1.89 15.22 -1.86
CA GLU A 50 1.90 16.46 -1.04
C GLU A 50 2.09 17.75 -1.86
N GLY A 51 1.59 17.77 -3.11
CA GLY A 51 1.78 18.89 -4.03
C GLY A 51 3.19 18.99 -4.63
N ARG A 52 4.06 18.03 -4.35
CA ARG A 52 5.45 17.94 -4.83
C ARG A 52 5.58 16.79 -5.84
N GLY A 53 5.12 17.03 -7.07
CA GLY A 53 5.31 16.09 -8.18
C GLY A 53 4.32 14.91 -8.16
N TRP A 54 4.82 13.73 -8.50
CA TRP A 54 4.04 12.50 -8.68
C TRP A 54 4.26 11.50 -7.55
N VAL A 55 3.38 10.49 -7.47
CA VAL A 55 3.52 9.31 -6.63
C VAL A 55 4.02 8.15 -7.49
N ASP A 56 4.96 7.36 -6.96
CA ASP A 56 5.44 6.16 -7.64
C ASP A 56 4.35 5.08 -7.68
N THR A 57 4.39 4.26 -8.74
CA THR A 57 3.56 3.07 -8.84
C THR A 57 3.95 2.05 -7.79
N GLN A 58 2.95 1.57 -7.04
CA GLN A 58 3.15 0.59 -5.97
C GLN A 58 2.93 -0.83 -6.48
N ASP A 59 3.78 -1.75 -6.06
CA ASP A 59 3.57 -3.18 -6.28
C ASP A 59 2.37 -3.69 -5.48
N ALA A 60 1.86 -4.86 -5.86
CA ALA A 60 0.80 -5.53 -5.13
C ALA A 60 1.22 -5.82 -3.68
N PRO A 61 0.40 -5.47 -2.66
CA PRO A 61 0.74 -5.73 -1.26
C PRO A 61 0.75 -7.23 -0.95
N LEU A 62 1.55 -7.62 0.06
CA LEU A 62 1.53 -8.97 0.61
C LEU A 62 0.66 -8.97 1.87
N PHE A 63 -0.43 -9.74 1.85
CA PHE A 63 -1.38 -9.82 2.95
C PHE A 63 -0.97 -10.87 3.98
N SER A 64 -1.34 -10.64 5.24
CA SER A 64 -1.33 -11.68 6.28
C SER A 64 -2.40 -12.73 6.00
N LEU A 65 -2.24 -13.92 6.56
CA LEU A 65 -3.17 -15.04 6.38
C LEU A 65 -4.62 -14.72 6.79
N ASP A 66 -4.80 -13.83 7.78
CA ASP A 66 -6.09 -13.36 8.26
C ASP A 66 -6.68 -12.19 7.44
N GLY A 67 -5.93 -11.66 6.46
CA GLY A 67 -6.30 -10.51 5.65
C GLY A 67 -6.39 -9.17 6.41
N LEU A 68 -6.05 -9.14 7.71
CA LEU A 68 -6.20 -7.94 8.54
C LEU A 68 -5.02 -6.98 8.41
N ASN A 69 -3.87 -7.47 7.94
CA ASN A 69 -2.67 -6.68 7.73
C ASN A 69 -2.13 -6.92 6.32
N TYR A 70 -1.40 -5.95 5.78
CA TYR A 70 -0.54 -6.17 4.64
C TYR A 70 0.76 -5.40 4.79
N VAL A 71 1.77 -5.83 4.06
CA VAL A 71 3.01 -5.08 3.87
C VAL A 71 3.11 -4.59 2.43
N MET A 72 3.57 -3.36 2.28
CA MET A 72 3.87 -2.75 0.99
C MET A 72 5.04 -1.79 1.12
N ILE A 73 5.59 -1.38 -0.01
CA ILE A 73 6.54 -0.26 -0.04
C ILE A 73 5.71 1.03 -0.09
N ALA A 74 6.10 2.05 0.67
CA ALA A 74 5.45 3.37 0.65
C ALA A 74 6.49 4.46 0.97
N PRO A 75 6.25 5.71 0.56
CA PRO A 75 7.14 6.82 0.92
C PRO A 75 7.05 7.11 2.43
N VAL A 76 8.18 7.09 3.11
CA VAL A 76 8.33 7.46 4.52
C VAL A 76 9.26 8.67 4.62
N ARG A 77 8.86 9.68 5.41
CA ARG A 77 9.59 10.94 5.56
C ARG A 77 10.77 10.79 6.53
N ASP A 78 11.98 11.11 6.08
CA ASP A 78 13.20 11.17 6.90
C ASP A 78 13.60 12.64 7.17
N GLY A 79 12.68 13.38 7.82
CA GLY A 79 12.88 14.78 8.20
C GLY A 79 13.25 15.69 7.01
N PRO A 80 14.33 16.49 7.10
CA PRO A 80 14.78 17.37 6.01
C PRO A 80 15.31 16.62 4.78
N ALA A 81 15.68 15.34 4.91
CA ALA A 81 16.24 14.56 3.80
C ALA A 81 15.18 14.15 2.77
N GLY A 82 13.89 14.37 3.06
CA GLY A 82 12.79 14.10 2.13
C GLY A 82 12.12 12.76 2.42
N PHE A 83 11.70 12.08 1.35
CA PHE A 83 11.02 10.80 1.42
C PHE A 83 11.86 9.71 0.79
N PHE A 84 11.80 8.53 1.39
CA PHE A 84 12.43 7.31 0.87
C PHE A 84 11.41 6.17 0.87
N ARG A 85 11.59 5.22 -0.04
CA ARG A 85 10.74 4.05 -0.22
C ARG A 85 11.06 3.03 0.86
N HIS A 86 10.13 2.79 1.78
CA HIS A 86 10.32 1.87 2.90
C HIS A 86 9.19 0.88 3.02
N VAL A 87 9.47 -0.26 3.65
CA VAL A 87 8.43 -1.25 3.97
C VAL A 87 7.56 -0.68 5.08
N VAL A 88 6.25 -0.68 4.86
CA VAL A 88 5.25 -0.33 5.86
C VAL A 88 4.32 -1.52 6.08
N SER A 89 3.90 -1.71 7.33
CA SER A 89 2.80 -2.60 7.69
C SER A 89 1.54 -1.77 7.89
N VAL A 90 0.46 -2.14 7.21
CA VAL A 90 -0.86 -1.54 7.37
C VAL A 90 -1.77 -2.51 8.08
N ASN A 91 -2.33 -2.07 9.22
CA ASN A 91 -3.41 -2.77 9.90
C ASN A 91 -4.74 -2.12 9.52
N ILE A 92 -5.57 -2.87 8.78
CA ILE A 92 -6.81 -2.35 8.20
C ILE A 92 -7.84 -2.01 9.29
N PRO A 93 -8.15 -2.90 10.27
CA PRO A 93 -9.16 -2.60 11.29
C PRO A 93 -8.77 -1.42 12.19
N LYS A 94 -7.48 -1.31 12.55
CA LYS A 94 -6.96 -0.24 13.42
C LYS A 94 -6.63 1.04 12.66
N LYS A 95 -6.77 1.06 11.32
CA LYS A 95 -6.41 2.19 10.45
C LYS A 95 -5.00 2.73 10.76
N ARG A 96 -4.05 1.82 10.97
CA ARG A 96 -2.71 2.15 11.43
C ARG A 96 -1.68 1.73 10.40
N VAL A 97 -0.80 2.65 10.03
CA VAL A 97 0.37 2.41 9.18
C VAL A 97 1.61 2.50 10.05
N LEU A 98 2.47 1.49 9.99
CA LEU A 98 3.72 1.40 10.76
C LEU A 98 4.90 1.17 9.81
N PRO A 99 5.86 2.10 9.71
CA PRO A 99 7.13 1.85 9.03
C PRO A 99 7.89 0.71 9.71
N LEU A 100 8.30 -0.30 8.94
CA LEU A 100 9.14 -1.41 9.39
C LEU A 100 10.63 -1.15 9.08
N THR A 101 10.91 -0.38 8.03
CA THR A 101 12.26 0.11 7.70
C THR A 101 12.29 1.64 7.71
N HIS A 102 13.48 2.21 7.90
CA HIS A 102 13.68 3.65 7.91
C HIS A 102 15.14 4.01 7.59
N GLY A 103 15.37 5.17 6.96
CA GLY A 103 16.69 5.71 6.66
C GLY A 103 16.81 6.31 5.26
N LYS A 104 18.00 6.81 4.92
CA LYS A 104 18.31 7.48 3.64
C LYS A 104 18.67 6.49 2.53
N PHE A 105 17.80 5.49 2.34
CA PHE A 105 17.93 4.48 1.30
C PHE A 105 16.53 4.00 0.88
N ASP A 106 16.43 3.48 -0.33
CA ASP A 106 15.19 2.92 -0.85
C ASP A 106 15.20 1.39 -0.79
N VAL A 107 14.09 0.83 -0.34
CA VAL A 107 13.76 -0.58 -0.51
C VAL A 107 13.30 -0.79 -1.95
N ALA A 108 14.01 -1.65 -2.68
CA ALA A 108 13.73 -1.90 -4.09
C ALA A 108 12.49 -2.77 -4.32
N ARG A 109 12.35 -3.86 -3.54
CA ARG A 109 11.24 -4.82 -3.64
C ARG A 109 11.09 -5.64 -2.36
N ILE A 110 9.88 -6.11 -2.08
CA ILE A 110 9.61 -7.14 -1.06
C ILE A 110 9.59 -8.50 -1.77
N LEU A 111 10.31 -9.49 -1.23
CA LEU A 111 10.44 -10.80 -1.86
C LEU A 111 9.33 -11.76 -1.43
N ALA A 112 9.08 -11.81 -0.13
CA ALA A 112 8.14 -12.72 0.49
C ALA A 112 7.79 -12.20 1.89
N TRP A 113 6.76 -12.80 2.50
CA TRP A 113 6.47 -12.65 3.91
C TRP A 113 6.34 -14.05 4.53
N ASN A 114 7.27 -14.39 5.42
CA ASN A 114 7.17 -15.60 6.23
C ASN A 114 6.25 -15.33 7.43
N HIS A 115 5.04 -15.91 7.38
CA HIS A 115 4.02 -15.73 8.42
C HIS A 115 4.31 -16.49 9.72
N GLN A 116 5.12 -17.55 9.70
CA GLN A 116 5.44 -18.31 10.92
C GLN A 116 6.33 -17.51 11.86
N ASP A 117 7.36 -16.88 11.29
CA ASP A 117 8.35 -16.12 12.06
C ASP A 117 8.07 -14.62 12.06
N SER A 118 7.01 -14.18 11.37
CA SER A 118 6.69 -12.76 11.14
C SER A 118 7.85 -11.98 10.50
N LEU A 119 8.55 -12.59 9.54
CA LEU A 119 9.70 -12.04 8.84
C LEU A 119 9.34 -11.60 7.43
N VAL A 120 9.70 -10.35 7.09
CA VAL A 120 9.50 -9.71 5.78
C VAL A 120 10.84 -9.38 5.17
#